data_AF-A0A947HLE0-F1
#
_entry.id   AF-A0A947HLE0-F1
#
_cell.length_a   1.000
_cell.length_b   1.000
_cell.length_c   1.000
_cell.angle_alpha   90.00
_cell.angle_beta   90.00
_cell.angle_gamma   90.00
#
_symmetry.space_group_name_H-M   'P 1'
#
loop_
_entity.id
_entity.type
_entity.pdbx_description
1 polymer ?
#
loop_
_entity_poly.entity_id
_entity_poly.type
_entity_poly.pdbx_seq_one_letter_code
_entity_poly.pdbx_strand_id
1 'polypeptide(L)'
;VLELYNKRSARYWIRKLRSPGTVGQDTDEKDVFTRFYDEDELRDMLPSGVTVERVEGLRVATVLPQVFRLPAVGPAWAGLEDLLSRSPLRRYAGFLVLVLRKGSGA
;
A
#
# COMPACT_ATOMS: atom_id res chain seq x y z
N VAL A 1 3.40 -4.91 -12.55
CA VAL A 1 2.89 -4.81 -11.17
C VAL A 1 2.94 -3.35 -10.77
N LEU A 2 1.86 -2.79 -10.24
CA LEU A 2 1.80 -1.39 -9.78
C LEU A 2 1.67 -1.36 -8.26
N GLU A 3 2.49 -0.55 -7.58
CA GLU A 3 2.44 -0.35 -6.13
C GLU A 3 2.00 1.07 -5.80
N LEU A 4 0.87 1.22 -5.11
CA LEU A 4 0.20 2.51 -4.95
C LEU A 4 -0.17 2.74 -3.49
N TYR A 5 0.00 3.97 -2.99
CA TYR A 5 -0.32 4.32 -1.60
C TYR A 5 -1.82 4.33 -1.36
N ASN A 6 -2.27 3.79 -0.22
CA ASN A 6 -3.69 3.64 0.07
C ASN A 6 -4.23 4.69 1.05
N LYS A 7 -5.30 5.40 0.67
CA LYS A 7 -6.01 6.39 1.52
C LYS A 7 -6.66 5.77 2.75
N ARG A 8 -7.03 4.50 2.70
CA ARG A 8 -7.73 3.81 3.80
C ARG A 8 -6.77 3.20 4.81
N SER A 9 -5.45 3.42 4.68
CA SER A 9 -4.44 2.78 5.52
C SER A 9 -4.19 3.48 6.87
N ALA A 10 -3.77 2.71 7.87
CA ALA A 10 -3.28 3.27 9.14
C ALA A 10 -2.11 4.25 8.91
N ARG A 11 -1.23 3.95 7.94
CA ARG A 11 -0.14 4.85 7.53
C ARG A 11 -0.64 6.21 7.06
N TYR A 12 -1.70 6.24 6.25
CA TYR A 12 -2.31 7.49 5.80
C TYR A 12 -2.84 8.32 6.97
N TRP A 13 -3.55 7.68 7.90
CA TRP A 13 -4.06 8.36 9.10
C TRP A 13 -2.95 8.87 10.01
N ILE A 14 -1.88 8.08 10.23
CA ILE A 14 -0.71 8.52 10.99
C ILE A 14 -0.06 9.73 10.32
N ARG A 15 0.11 9.72 8.99
CA ARG A 15 0.65 10.86 8.24
C ARG A 15 -0.23 12.10 8.37
N LYS A 16 -1.56 11.93 8.38
CA LYS A 16 -2.50 13.04 8.51
C LYS A 16 -2.53 13.63 9.93
N LEU A 17 -2.30 12.81 10.94
CA LEU A 17 -2.33 13.21 12.35
C LEU A 17 -0.98 13.73 12.87
N ARG A 18 0.13 13.31 12.26
CA ARG A 18 1.48 13.75 12.62
C ARG A 18 1.84 15.04 11.88
N SER A 19 2.51 15.97 12.56
CA SER A 19 3.19 17.09 11.90
C SER A 19 4.19 16.57 10.85
N PRO A 20 4.26 17.18 9.66
CA PRO A 20 5.18 16.76 8.61
C PRO A 20 6.61 16.66 9.15
N GLY A 21 7.28 15.52 8.90
CA GLY A 21 8.70 15.42 9.20
C GLY A 21 9.52 16.26 8.23
N THR A 22 10.66 16.77 8.67
CA THR A 22 11.66 17.41 7.80
C THR A 22 12.38 16.33 6.98
N VAL A 23 12.36 16.43 5.65
CA VAL A 23 12.93 15.46 4.70
C VAL A 23 14.25 15.98 4.10
N GLY A 24 14.46 17.29 4.08
CA GLY A 24 15.68 17.95 3.60
C GLY A 24 15.98 19.24 4.36
N GLN A 25 17.02 19.99 3.96
CA GLN A 25 17.41 21.23 4.66
C GLN A 25 16.28 22.27 4.71
N ASP A 26 15.47 22.36 3.64
CA ASP A 26 14.31 23.26 3.52
C ASP A 26 13.08 22.55 2.91
N THR A 27 12.93 21.24 3.14
CA THR A 27 11.84 20.45 2.54
C THR A 27 11.17 19.58 3.59
N ASP A 28 9.87 19.75 3.73
CA ASP A 28 9.03 18.94 4.61
C ASP A 28 8.37 17.79 3.84
N GLU A 29 7.92 16.75 4.54
CA GLU A 29 7.17 15.63 3.96
C GLU A 29 5.90 16.09 3.22
N LYS A 30 5.39 17.30 3.52
CA LYS A 30 4.23 17.90 2.84
C LYS A 30 4.56 18.36 1.42
N ASP A 31 5.83 18.65 1.13
CA ASP A 31 6.30 19.18 -0.15
C ASP A 31 6.55 18.06 -1.16
N VAL A 32 6.57 16.80 -0.70
CA VAL A 32 6.66 15.61 -1.54
C VAL A 32 5.25 15.20 -1.99
N PHE A 33 4.92 15.43 -3.26
CA PHE A 33 3.65 15.00 -3.83
C PHE A 33 3.49 13.48 -3.74
N THR A 34 2.70 13.03 -2.77
CA THR A 34 2.35 11.63 -2.57
C THR A 34 0.86 11.47 -2.83
N ARG A 35 0.52 10.86 -3.96
CA ARG A 35 -0.87 10.56 -4.31
C ARG A 35 -1.28 9.24 -3.69
N PHE A 36 -2.35 9.28 -2.92
CA PHE A 36 -2.99 8.11 -2.36
C PHE A 36 -4.20 7.76 -3.22
N TYR A 37 -4.59 6.49 -3.25
CA TYR A 37 -5.76 5.97 -3.93
C TYR A 37 -6.53 5.02 -3.01
N ASP A 38 -7.78 4.71 -3.32
CA ASP A 38 -8.42 3.47 -2.86
C ASP A 38 -8.61 2.47 -4.02
N GLU A 39 -9.03 1.24 -3.72
CA GLU A 39 -9.13 0.18 -4.73
C GLU A 39 -10.11 0.53 -5.86
N ASP A 40 -11.18 1.28 -5.55
CA ASP A 40 -12.20 1.67 -6.52
C ASP A 40 -11.63 2.71 -7.50
N GLU A 41 -10.97 3.75 -6.97
CA GLU A 41 -10.25 4.76 -7.78
C GLU A 41 -9.19 4.12 -8.70
N LEU A 42 -8.48 3.09 -8.20
CA LEU A 42 -7.46 2.41 -8.99
C LEU A 42 -8.04 1.65 -10.17
N ARG A 43 -9.21 1.03 -10.01
CA ARG A 43 -9.89 0.29 -11.08
C ARG A 43 -10.38 1.23 -12.17
N ASP A 44 -10.93 2.37 -11.78
CA ASP A 44 -11.46 3.38 -12.71
C ASP A 44 -10.36 4.05 -13.54
N MET A 45 -9.14 4.11 -13.03
CA MET A 45 -7.98 4.70 -13.72
C MET A 45 -7.29 3.75 -14.71
N LEU A 46 -7.67 2.47 -14.76
CA LEU A 46 -6.99 1.53 -15.65
C LEU A 46 -7.32 1.83 -17.11
N PRO A 47 -6.31 1.79 -18.00
CA PRO A 47 -6.54 1.97 -19.42
C PRO A 47 -7.44 0.85 -19.98
N SER A 48 -8.14 1.15 -21.07
CA SER A 48 -8.89 0.11 -21.79
C SER A 48 -7.93 -0.99 -22.27
N GLY A 49 -8.39 -2.24 -22.20
CA GLY A 49 -7.59 -3.40 -22.64
C GLY A 49 -6.61 -3.96 -21.60
N VAL A 50 -6.71 -3.58 -20.32
CA VAL A 50 -6.09 -4.34 -19.22
C VAL A 50 -7.14 -4.89 -18.27
N THR A 51 -6.89 -6.07 -17.72
CA THR A 51 -7.76 -6.69 -16.71
C THR A 51 -6.98 -6.87 -15.40
N VAL A 52 -7.62 -6.53 -14.27
CA VAL A 52 -7.06 -6.82 -12.94
C VAL A 52 -7.17 -8.32 -12.67
N GLU A 53 -6.04 -9.01 -12.55
CA GLU A 53 -6.04 -10.43 -12.17
C GLU A 53 -6.18 -10.60 -10.66
N ARG A 54 -5.43 -9.80 -9.91
CA ARG A 54 -5.48 -9.80 -8.44
C ARG A 54 -5.02 -8.47 -7.87
N VAL A 55 -5.46 -8.24 -6.65
CA VAL A 55 -5.05 -7.11 -5.80
C VAL A 55 -4.49 -7.71 -4.52
N GLU A 56 -3.29 -7.26 -4.16
CA GLU A 56 -2.59 -7.64 -2.94
C GLU A 56 -2.37 -6.38 -2.07
N GLY A 57 -2.32 -6.57 -0.76
CA GLY A 57 -2.13 -5.49 0.19
C GLY A 57 -0.79 -5.62 0.92
N LEU A 58 0.05 -4.60 0.89
CA LEU A 58 1.28 -4.59 1.67
C LEU A 58 1.13 -3.74 2.93
N ARG A 59 1.68 -4.24 4.04
CA ARG A 59 1.67 -3.57 5.35
C ARG A 59 0.24 -3.31 5.81
N VAL A 60 -0.53 -4.38 5.96
CA VAL A 60 -1.90 -4.32 6.46
C VAL A 60 -1.91 -4.08 7.97
N ALA A 61 -1.09 -4.82 8.71
CA ALA A 61 -0.93 -4.66 10.16
C ALA A 61 0.34 -3.87 10.53
N THR A 62 1.35 -3.89 9.65
CA THR A 62 2.68 -3.36 9.95
C THR A 62 2.75 -1.85 9.74
N VAL A 63 2.71 -1.13 10.86
CA VAL A 63 3.05 0.29 10.89
C VAL A 63 4.55 0.52 11.09
N LEU A 64 5.20 -0.33 11.87
CA LEU A 64 6.60 -0.22 12.27
C LEU A 64 7.40 -1.40 11.72
N PRO A 65 8.35 -1.20 10.77
CA PRO A 65 9.13 -2.30 10.21
C PRO A 65 10.06 -2.98 11.22
N GLN A 66 10.28 -2.37 12.39
CA GLN A 66 11.06 -2.94 13.49
C GLN A 66 10.52 -4.29 13.97
N VAL A 67 9.22 -4.54 13.84
CA VAL A 67 8.58 -5.81 14.27
C VAL A 67 9.23 -7.02 13.59
N PHE A 68 9.64 -6.89 12.32
CA PHE A 68 10.27 -7.98 11.58
C PHE A 68 11.69 -8.33 12.05
N ARG A 69 12.33 -7.46 12.85
CA ARG A 69 13.68 -7.70 13.38
C ARG A 69 13.68 -8.53 14.67
N LEU A 70 12.52 -8.75 15.27
CA LEU A 70 12.39 -9.51 16.50
C LEU A 70 12.53 -11.01 16.22
N PRO A 71 13.42 -11.73 16.92
CA PRO A 71 13.55 -13.18 16.76
C PRO A 71 12.22 -13.87 17.09
N ALA A 72 11.87 -14.90 16.32
CA ALA A 72 10.59 -15.63 16.34
C ALA A 72 9.33 -14.83 15.97
N VAL A 73 9.21 -13.58 16.41
CA VAL A 73 8.07 -12.69 16.08
C VAL A 73 8.10 -12.28 14.61
N GLY A 74 9.27 -11.95 14.06
CA GLY A 74 9.41 -11.51 12.68
C GLY A 74 8.85 -12.49 11.65
N PRO A 75 9.22 -13.79 11.68
CA PRO A 75 8.65 -14.80 10.80
C PRO A 75 7.13 -14.98 10.95
N ALA A 76 6.61 -15.00 12.19
CA ALA A 76 5.17 -15.10 12.43
C ALA A 76 4.42 -13.89 11.88
N TRP A 77 5.00 -12.70 12.05
CA TRP A 77 4.44 -11.44 11.54
C TRP A 77 4.45 -11.39 10.01
N ALA A 78 5.49 -11.95 9.37
CA ALA A 78 5.53 -12.08 7.92
C ALA A 78 4.42 -13.01 7.40
N GLY A 79 4.16 -14.13 8.08
CA GLY A 79 3.03 -15.01 7.74
C GLY A 79 1.68 -14.33 7.90
N LEU A 80 1.50 -13.54 8.97
CA LEU A 80 0.30 -12.73 9.16
C LEU A 80 0.10 -11.71 8.04
N GLU A 81 1.15 -10.99 7.64
CA GLU A 81 1.09 -10.04 6.54
C GLU A 81 0.76 -10.69 5.19
N ASP A 82 1.31 -11.86 4.86
CA ASP A 82 0.95 -12.59 3.63
C ASP A 82 -0.52 -13.02 3.64
N LEU A 83 -1.03 -13.49 4.78
CA LEU A 83 -2.45 -13.83 4.94
C LEU A 83 -3.33 -12.59 4.74
N LEU A 84 -3.00 -11.49 5.41
CA LEU A 84 -3.75 -10.25 5.34
C LEU A 84 -3.72 -9.62 3.95
N SER A 85 -2.57 -9.72 3.26
CA SER A 85 -2.37 -9.22 1.89
C SER A 85 -3.39 -9.74 0.90
N ARG A 86 -3.81 -11.00 1.06
CA ARG A 86 -4.77 -11.67 0.16
C ARG A 86 -6.21 -11.60 0.67
N SER A 87 -6.41 -11.26 1.94
CA SER A 87 -7.72 -11.17 2.59
C SER A 87 -8.50 -9.90 2.19
N PRO A 88 -9.80 -9.80 2.52
CA PRO A 88 -10.55 -8.55 2.36
C PRO A 88 -9.97 -7.36 3.14
N LEU A 89 -9.16 -7.59 4.18
CA LEU A 89 -8.51 -6.53 4.96
C LEU A 89 -7.42 -5.80 4.16
N ARG A 90 -6.98 -6.34 3.02
CA ARG A 90 -6.04 -5.67 2.11
C ARG A 90 -6.49 -4.27 1.69
N ARG A 91 -7.79 -3.98 1.71
CA ARG A 91 -8.32 -2.62 1.46
C ARG A 91 -7.81 -1.56 2.44
N TYR A 92 -7.22 -1.97 3.57
CA TYR A 92 -6.60 -1.11 4.58
C TYR A 92 -5.07 -1.16 4.56
N ALA A 93 -4.48 -1.91 3.63
CA ALA A 93 -3.04 -2.01 3.45
C ALA A 93 -2.41 -0.64 3.23
N GLY A 94 -1.20 -0.39 3.76
CA GLY A 94 -0.41 0.81 3.45
C GLY A 94 -0.23 1.04 1.95
N PHE A 95 -0.09 -0.05 1.20
CA PHE A 95 0.04 -0.05 -0.24
C PHE A 95 -0.88 -1.10 -0.87
N LEU A 96 -1.46 -0.76 -2.01
CA LEU A 96 -2.18 -1.68 -2.87
C LEU A 96 -1.29 -2.07 -4.04
N VAL A 97 -1.23 -3.36 -4.32
CA VAL A 97 -0.45 -3.95 -5.41
C VAL A 97 -1.41 -4.55 -6.41
N LEU A 98 -1.46 -3.97 -7.61
CA LEU A 98 -2.30 -4.48 -8.69
C LEU A 98 -1.47 -5.33 -9.64
N VAL A 99 -1.93 -6.56 -9.84
CA VAL A 99 -1.42 -7.45 -10.88
C VAL A 99 -2.38 -7.40 -12.04
N LEU A 100 -1.89 -6.88 -13.16
CA LEU A 100 -2.66 -6.61 -14.35
C LEU A 100 -2.21 -7.55 -15.46
N ARG A 101 -3.18 -8.05 -16.22
CA ARG A 101 -2.93 -8.72 -17.48
C ARG A 101 -3.28 -7.78 -18.62
N LYS A 102 -2.35 -7.63 -19.55
CA LYS A 102 -2.63 -6.97 -20.82
C LYS A 102 -3.58 -7.86 -21.62
N GLY A 103 -4.73 -7.32 -22.00
CA GLY A 103 -5.61 -7.97 -22.97
C GLY A 103 -4.84 -8.11 -24.28
N SER A 104 -4.88 -9.29 -24.88
CA SER A 104 -4.44 -9.48 -26.26
C SER A 104 -5.24 -8.49 -27.10
N GLY A 105 -4.59 -7.47 -27.65
CA GLY A 105 -5.25 -6.56 -28.59
C GLY A 105 -5.85 -7.38 -29.72
N ALA A 106 -7.10 -7.07 -30.07
CA ALA A 106 -7.62 -7.38 -31.40
C ALA A 106 -6.81 -6.62 -32.45
#